data_AF-A0A3Q2YD00-F1
#
_entry.id   AF-A0A3Q2YD00-F1
#
_cell.length_a   1.000
_cell.length_b   1.000
_cell.length_c   1.000
_cell.angle_alpha   90.00
_cell.angle_beta   90.00
_cell.angle_gamma   90.00
#
_symmetry.space_group_name_H-M   'P 1'
#
loop_
_entity.id
_entity.type
_entity.pdbx_description
1 polymer ?
#
loop_
_entity_poly.entity_id
_entity_poly.type
_entity_poly.pdbx_seq_one_letter_code
_entity_poly.pdbx_strand_id
1 'polypeptide(L)'
;GGLFVSRHPLHTACHRLLAADKSLLVKLRKSTGYTFINCKKALEKFDNDIAQAEAWLHEQAQKEGWSKASKLEGRKAGEGLIGLLMRDQVAVMVEVNCETDFVARNEKFQQLVKDVAFSTLAHHQNKSQMPGLKPQRS
;
A
#
# COMPACT_ATOMS: atom_id res chain seq x y z
N GLY A 1 45.29 49.48 -13.26
CA GLY A 1 43.92 49.08 -13.68
C GLY A 1 44.03 47.78 -14.45
N GLY A 2 43.20 46.79 -14.12
CA GLY A 2 43.03 45.56 -14.92
C GLY A 2 43.40 44.24 -14.23
N LEU A 3 42.66 43.84 -13.20
CA LEU A 3 42.46 42.42 -12.86
C LEU A 3 41.41 41.87 -13.82
N PHE A 4 41.68 40.78 -14.57
CA PHE A 4 40.64 39.78 -14.83
C PHE A 4 41.25 38.42 -15.21
N VAL A 5 41.10 37.47 -14.30
CA VAL A 5 41.46 36.07 -14.45
C VAL A 5 40.54 35.42 -15.49
N SER A 6 41.13 34.74 -16.47
CA SER A 6 40.40 33.97 -17.48
C SER A 6 39.60 32.83 -16.83
N ARG A 7 38.28 32.95 -16.80
CA ARG A 7 37.35 31.92 -16.35
C ARG A 7 37.10 30.93 -17.49
N HIS A 8 37.70 29.74 -17.40
CA HIS A 8 37.30 28.55 -18.15
C HIS A 8 36.23 27.77 -17.34
N PRO A 9 35.43 26.92 -18.01
CA PRO A 9 33.97 26.96 -17.92
C PRO A 9 33.42 26.24 -16.68
N LEU A 10 32.43 26.85 -16.04
CA LEU A 10 31.48 26.12 -15.21
C LEU A 10 30.66 25.24 -16.14
N HIS A 11 31.13 24.01 -16.37
CA HIS A 11 30.25 22.93 -16.80
C HIS A 11 29.37 22.58 -15.60
N THR A 12 28.40 23.45 -15.32
CA THR A 12 27.29 23.15 -14.42
C THR A 12 26.64 21.91 -14.99
N ALA A 13 26.91 20.77 -14.37
CA ALA A 13 26.16 19.54 -14.57
C ALA A 13 24.70 19.87 -14.24
N CYS A 14 23.97 20.31 -15.24
CA CYS A 14 22.53 20.27 -15.25
C CYS A 14 22.20 18.80 -15.03
N HIS A 15 21.82 18.45 -13.80
CA HIS A 15 21.30 17.14 -13.45
C HIS A 15 20.27 16.81 -14.52
N ARG A 16 20.64 15.88 -15.40
CA ARG A 16 19.78 15.36 -16.43
C ARG A 16 18.60 14.77 -15.67
N LEU A 17 17.46 15.45 -15.67
CA LEU A 17 16.20 14.86 -15.25
C LEU A 17 16.00 13.66 -16.17
N LEU A 18 16.41 12.47 -15.72
CA LEU A 18 16.23 11.25 -16.46
C LEU A 18 14.73 10.99 -16.48
N ALA A 19 14.10 11.30 -17.61
CA ALA A 19 12.72 10.94 -17.84
C ALA A 19 12.57 9.42 -17.70
N ALA A 20 11.50 8.98 -17.05
CA ALA A 20 11.21 7.55 -16.91
C ALA A 20 11.16 6.86 -18.29
N ASP A 21 11.90 5.76 -18.45
CA ASP A 21 11.84 4.95 -19.66
C ASP A 21 10.44 4.34 -19.79
N LYS A 22 9.83 4.51 -20.98
CA LYS A 22 8.48 4.02 -21.28
C LYS A 22 8.36 2.51 -21.12
N SER A 23 9.40 1.75 -21.49
CA SER A 23 9.40 0.29 -21.40
C SER A 23 9.39 -0.17 -19.93
N LEU A 24 10.23 0.46 -19.11
CA LEU A 24 10.35 0.19 -17.68
C LEU A 24 9.11 0.66 -16.92
N LEU A 25 8.52 1.78 -17.30
CA LEU A 25 7.26 2.28 -16.74
C LEU A 25 6.12 1.29 -16.95
N VAL A 26 5.98 0.73 -18.16
CA VAL A 26 4.97 -0.29 -18.45
C VAL A 26 5.26 -1.57 -17.67
N LYS A 27 6.53 -2.00 -17.59
CA LYS A 27 6.93 -3.18 -16.83
C LYS A 27 6.58 -3.05 -15.34
N LEU A 28 6.99 -1.94 -14.72
CA LEU A 28 6.75 -1.66 -13.29
C LEU A 28 5.25 -1.56 -12.97
N ARG A 29 4.46 -0.92 -13.83
CA ARG A 29 3.00 -0.90 -13.66
C ARG A 29 2.39 -2.28 -13.74
N LYS A 30 2.82 -3.12 -14.69
CA LYS A 30 2.28 -4.47 -14.86
C LYS A 30 2.62 -5.38 -13.67
N SER A 31 3.82 -5.26 -13.11
CA SER A 31 4.21 -6.08 -11.94
C SER A 31 3.52 -5.62 -10.66
N THR A 32 3.43 -4.31 -10.42
CA THR A 32 2.97 -3.79 -9.13
C THR A 32 1.50 -3.39 -9.10
N GLY A 33 0.91 -3.03 -10.24
CA GLY A 33 -0.46 -2.51 -10.33
C GLY A 33 -0.66 -1.08 -9.83
N TYR A 34 0.41 -0.36 -9.43
CA TYR A 34 0.29 1.04 -9.02
C TYR A 34 -0.04 1.98 -10.18
N THR A 35 -0.47 3.21 -9.86
CA THR A 35 -0.82 4.21 -10.88
C THR A 35 0.41 4.58 -11.72
N PHE A 36 0.19 4.92 -13.00
CA PHE A 36 1.27 5.36 -13.89
C PHE A 36 2.06 6.55 -13.31
N ILE A 37 1.37 7.48 -12.65
CA ILE A 37 1.99 8.66 -12.03
C ILE A 37 2.97 8.23 -10.93
N ASN A 38 2.56 7.31 -10.05
CA ASN A 38 3.42 6.84 -8.98
C ASN A 38 4.59 6.02 -9.52
N CYS A 39 4.35 5.14 -10.51
CA CYS A 39 5.41 4.38 -11.17
C CYS A 39 6.43 5.29 -11.86
N LYS A 40 5.97 6.35 -12.54
CA LYS A 40 6.83 7.33 -13.19
C LYS A 40 7.69 8.07 -12.17
N LYS A 41 7.10 8.58 -11.09
CA LYS A 41 7.82 9.24 -9.99
C LYS A 41 8.86 8.34 -9.36
N ALA A 42 8.53 7.06 -9.16
CA ALA A 42 9.46 6.07 -8.62
C ALA A 42 10.67 5.89 -9.54
N LEU A 43 10.44 5.69 -10.84
CA LEU A 43 11.52 5.52 -11.81
C LEU A 43 12.40 6.77 -11.96
N GLU A 44 11.80 7.96 -11.97
CA GLU A 44 12.55 9.23 -12.02
C GLU A 44 13.40 9.46 -10.77
N LYS A 45 12.99 8.91 -9.62
CA LYS A 45 13.70 9.08 -8.34
C LYS A 45 14.92 8.16 -8.21
N PHE A 46 14.88 6.98 -8.82
CA PHE A 46 15.94 5.97 -8.71
C PHE A 46 16.62 5.70 -10.05
N ASP A 47 16.65 6.69 -10.94
CA ASP A 47 17.33 6.63 -12.23
C ASP A 47 16.98 5.37 -13.06
N ASN A 48 15.70 5.01 -13.06
CA ASN A 48 15.12 3.82 -13.69
C ASN A 48 15.50 2.45 -13.09
N ASP A 49 16.04 2.41 -11.87
CA ASP A 49 16.20 1.16 -11.10
C ASP A 49 14.83 0.61 -10.68
N ILE A 50 14.44 -0.53 -11.27
CA ILE A 50 13.17 -1.20 -10.99
C ILE A 50 13.05 -1.66 -9.53
N ALA A 51 14.11 -2.22 -8.96
CA ALA A 51 14.05 -2.82 -7.63
C ALA A 51 13.89 -1.75 -6.55
N GLN A 52 14.64 -0.66 -6.66
CA GLN A 52 14.50 0.48 -5.75
C GLN A 52 13.17 1.20 -5.96
N ALA A 53 12.71 1.36 -7.21
CA ALA A 53 11.41 1.95 -7.50
C ALA A 53 10.25 1.14 -6.92
N GLU A 54 10.29 -0.19 -7.01
CA GLU A 54 9.28 -1.08 -6.42
C GLU A 54 9.26 -1.00 -4.89
N ALA A 55 10.43 -1.09 -4.24
CA ALA A 55 10.54 -0.93 -2.79
C ALA A 55 9.97 0.41 -2.31
N TRP A 56 10.32 1.50 -3.01
CA TRP A 56 9.78 2.81 -2.69
C TRP A 56 8.27 2.91 -2.93
N LEU A 57 7.73 2.31 -3.99
CA LEU A 57 6.29 2.27 -4.24
C LEU A 57 5.52 1.59 -3.12
N HIS A 58 6.05 0.48 -2.58
CA HIS A 58 5.45 -0.22 -1.45
C HIS A 58 5.42 0.66 -0.18
N GLU A 59 6.54 1.31 0.14
CA GLU A 59 6.64 2.23 1.28
C GLU A 59 5.66 3.41 1.12
N GLN A 60 5.62 4.02 -0.07
CA GLN A 60 4.71 5.13 -0.35
C GLN A 60 3.24 4.69 -0.28
N ALA A 61 2.91 3.49 -0.78
CA ALA A 61 1.55 2.98 -0.74
C ALA A 61 1.02 2.85 0.69
N GLN A 62 1.88 2.41 1.62
CA GLN A 62 1.52 2.36 3.05
C GLN A 62 1.25 3.77 3.59
N LYS A 63 2.18 4.71 3.39
CA LYS A 63 2.04 6.09 3.86
C LYS A 63 0.81 6.79 3.29
N GLU A 64 0.59 6.68 1.99
CA GLU A 64 -0.59 7.24 1.32
C GLU A 64 -1.88 6.55 1.76
N GLY A 65 -1.83 5.24 2.06
CA GLY A 65 -2.95 4.47 2.57
C GLY A 65 -3.50 5.07 3.86
N TRP A 66 -2.63 5.32 4.85
CA TRP A 66 -3.02 5.98 6.10
C TRP A 66 -3.62 7.37 5.88
N SER A 67 -2.97 8.20 5.05
CA SER A 67 -3.48 9.55 4.77
C SER A 67 -4.84 9.54 4.06
N LYS A 68 -5.07 8.61 3.13
CA LYS A 68 -6.35 8.46 2.43
C LYS A 68 -7.42 7.93 3.38
N ALA A 69 -7.09 6.93 4.21
CA ALA A 69 -8.02 6.39 5.20
C ALA A 69 -8.56 7.50 6.13
N SER A 70 -7.68 8.33 6.70
CA SER A 70 -8.09 9.46 7.55
C SER A 70 -8.95 10.50 6.82
N LYS A 71 -8.77 10.69 5.51
CA LYS A 71 -9.60 11.62 4.72
C LYS A 71 -10.97 11.05 4.34
N LEU A 72 -11.08 9.73 4.31
CA LEU A 72 -12.32 9.02 4.00
C LEU A 72 -13.12 8.70 5.27
N GLU A 73 -12.51 8.87 6.45
CA GLU A 73 -13.15 8.73 7.75
C GLU A 73 -14.41 9.60 7.84
N GLY A 74 -15.49 9.02 8.37
CA GLY A 74 -16.79 9.68 8.49
C GLY A 74 -17.69 9.59 7.25
N ARG A 75 -17.21 9.06 6.12
CA ARG A 75 -18.09 8.71 5.00
C ARG A 75 -18.98 7.52 5.36
N LYS A 76 -20.20 7.52 4.83
CA LYS A 76 -21.15 6.43 5.05
C LYS A 76 -20.72 5.20 4.24
N ALA A 77 -20.38 4.11 4.94
CA ALA A 77 -20.10 2.80 4.35
C ALA A 77 -21.25 1.83 4.69
N GLY A 78 -22.30 1.83 3.87
CA GLY A 78 -23.49 0.99 4.08
C GLY A 78 -23.45 -0.36 3.35
N GLU A 79 -22.54 -0.52 2.40
CA GLU A 79 -22.32 -1.77 1.67
C GLU A 79 -21.19 -2.57 2.32
N GLY A 80 -20.96 -3.81 1.90
CA GLY A 80 -19.87 -4.61 2.46
C GLY A 80 -20.01 -6.11 2.23
N LEU A 81 -19.22 -6.88 2.97
CA LEU A 81 -19.31 -8.33 3.01
C LEU A 81 -19.26 -8.85 4.44
N ILE A 82 -19.98 -9.95 4.69
CA ILE A 82 -19.81 -10.79 5.86
C ILE A 82 -18.87 -11.95 5.51
N GLY A 83 -17.75 -12.05 6.20
CA GLY A 83 -16.83 -13.18 6.13
C GLY A 83 -17.11 -14.17 7.27
N LEU A 84 -17.32 -15.44 6.93
CA LEU A 84 -17.42 -16.53 7.89
C LEU A 84 -16.26 -17.49 7.67
N LEU A 85 -15.52 -17.80 8.73
CA LEU A 85 -14.44 -18.78 8.70
C LEU A 85 -14.60 -19.72 9.89
N MET A 86 -14.61 -21.02 9.62
CA MET A 86 -14.59 -22.05 10.65
C MET A 86 -13.35 -22.92 10.50
N ARG A 87 -12.72 -23.24 11.62
CA ARG A 87 -11.71 -24.30 11.72
C ARG A 87 -11.90 -25.06 13.02
N ASP A 88 -11.89 -26.37 12.93
CA ASP A 88 -12.17 -27.28 14.05
C ASP A 88 -13.50 -26.90 14.73
N GLN A 89 -13.45 -26.62 16.03
CA GLN A 89 -14.61 -26.26 16.86
C GLN A 89 -14.77 -24.74 17.05
N VAL A 90 -14.05 -23.92 16.28
CA VAL A 90 -14.07 -22.45 16.40
C VAL A 90 -14.55 -21.83 15.09
N ALA A 91 -15.55 -20.95 15.19
CA ALA A 91 -16.05 -20.13 14.10
C ALA A 91 -15.82 -18.64 14.40
N VAL A 92 -15.45 -17.88 13.37
CA VAL A 92 -15.36 -16.43 13.41
C VAL A 92 -16.20 -15.83 12.30
N MET A 93 -16.91 -14.76 12.64
CA MET A 93 -17.68 -13.95 11.70
C MET A 93 -17.17 -12.52 11.76
N VAL A 94 -16.91 -11.93 10.60
CA VAL A 94 -16.44 -10.55 10.46
C VAL A 94 -17.32 -9.80 9.48
N GLU A 95 -17.69 -8.57 9.80
CA GLU A 95 -18.32 -7.64 8.87
C GLU A 95 -17.28 -6.61 8.44
N VAL A 96 -17.10 -6.43 7.13
CA VAL A 96 -16.22 -5.42 6.57
C VAL A 96 -17.03 -4.58 5.59
N ASN A 97 -17.26 -3.32 5.96
CA ASN A 97 -18.06 -2.38 5.16
C ASN A 97 -17.21 -1.59 4.14
N CYS A 98 -17.88 -1.14 3.08
CA CYS A 98 -17.36 -0.25 2.06
C CYS A 98 -18.44 0.73 1.56
N GLU A 99 -18.05 1.74 0.79
CA GLU A 99 -18.98 2.77 0.30
C GLU A 99 -19.96 2.25 -0.76
N THR A 100 -19.53 1.30 -1.62
CA THR A 100 -20.34 0.83 -2.77
C THR A 100 -20.23 -0.68 -3.00
N ASP A 101 -21.24 -1.27 -3.64
CA ASP A 101 -21.29 -2.69 -3.99
C ASP A 101 -20.22 -3.10 -5.01
N PHE A 102 -19.81 -2.20 -5.90
CA PHE A 102 -18.70 -2.39 -6.82
C PHE A 102 -17.39 -2.70 -6.10
N VAL A 103 -17.15 -2.05 -4.95
CA VAL A 103 -15.98 -2.33 -4.12
C VAL A 103 -16.13 -3.70 -3.45
N ALA A 104 -17.30 -4.00 -2.87
CA ALA A 104 -17.55 -5.30 -2.23
C ALA A 104 -17.30 -6.49 -3.17
N ARG A 105 -17.65 -6.36 -4.45
CA ARG A 105 -17.46 -7.41 -5.47
C ARG A 105 -16.02 -7.56 -5.96
N ASN A 106 -15.12 -6.62 -5.65
CA ASN A 106 -13.74 -6.68 -6.10
C ASN A 106 -12.93 -7.78 -5.40
N GLU A 107 -12.11 -8.53 -6.13
CA GLU A 107 -11.30 -9.62 -5.59
C GLU A 107 -10.35 -9.17 -4.48
N LYS A 108 -9.76 -7.97 -4.56
CA LYS A 108 -8.88 -7.44 -3.50
C LYS A 108 -9.65 -7.18 -2.21
N PHE A 109 -10.89 -6.72 -2.30
CA PHE A 109 -11.74 -6.51 -1.14
C PHE A 109 -12.14 -7.86 -0.52
N GLN A 110 -12.53 -8.83 -1.35
CA GLN A 110 -12.81 -10.19 -0.87
C GLN A 110 -11.60 -10.83 -0.19
N GLN A 111 -10.39 -10.61 -0.72
CA GLN A 111 -9.15 -11.09 -0.09
C GLN A 111 -8.92 -10.41 1.27
N LEU A 112 -9.14 -9.10 1.37
CA LEU A 112 -9.07 -8.38 2.66
C LEU A 112 -10.01 -9.00 3.69
N VAL A 113 -11.27 -9.29 3.34
CA VAL A 113 -12.23 -9.91 4.27
C VAL A 113 -11.75 -11.28 4.75
N LYS A 114 -11.17 -12.09 3.85
CA LYS A 114 -10.58 -13.38 4.21
C LYS A 114 -9.40 -13.23 5.16
N ASP A 115 -8.50 -12.29 4.88
CA ASP A 115 -7.30 -12.02 5.69
C ASP A 115 -7.68 -11.53 7.10
N VAL A 116 -8.72 -10.70 7.20
CA VAL A 116 -9.29 -10.25 8.48
C VAL A 116 -9.85 -11.45 9.25
N ALA A 117 -10.69 -12.28 8.62
CA ALA A 117 -11.26 -13.47 9.27
C ALA A 117 -10.16 -14.45 9.75
N PHE A 118 -9.14 -14.70 8.93
CA PHE A 118 -7.99 -15.52 9.31
C PHE A 118 -7.23 -14.95 10.50
N SER A 119 -6.95 -13.65 10.48
CA SER A 119 -6.24 -12.96 11.56
C SER A 119 -7.03 -12.99 12.86
N THR A 120 -8.35 -12.81 12.80
CA THR A 120 -9.25 -12.92 13.96
C THR A 120 -9.23 -14.33 14.57
N LEU A 121 -9.31 -15.37 13.72
CA LEU A 121 -9.25 -16.75 14.17
C LEU A 121 -7.88 -17.08 14.81
N ALA A 122 -6.79 -16.69 14.16
CA ALA A 122 -5.44 -16.89 14.67
C ALA A 122 -5.22 -16.18 16.03
N HIS A 123 -5.71 -14.94 16.16
CA HIS A 123 -5.68 -14.22 17.43
C HIS A 123 -6.46 -14.93 18.54
N HIS A 124 -7.62 -15.52 18.23
CA HIS A 124 -8.38 -16.32 19.19
C HIS A 124 -7.60 -17.57 19.62
N GLN A 125 -7.01 -18.32 18.68
CA GLN A 125 -6.23 -19.52 18.97
C GLN A 125 -5.00 -19.21 19.84
N ASN A 126 -4.33 -18.08 19.60
CA ASN A 126 -3.19 -17.63 20.40
C ASN A 126 -3.59 -17.32 21.84
N LYS A 127 -4.77 -16.71 22.07
CA LYS A 127 -5.31 -16.50 23.43
C LYS A 127 -5.61 -17.81 24.16
N SER A 128 -6.14 -18.80 23.45
CA SER A 128 -6.46 -20.11 24.03
C SER A 128 -5.21 -20.91 24.44
N GLN A 129 -4.03 -20.59 23.89
CA GLN A 129 -2.75 -21.20 24.26
C GLN A 129 -2.04 -20.52 25.45
N MET A 130 -2.55 -19.39 25.96
CA MET A 130 -2.07 -18.74 27.18
C MET A 130 -3.03 -19.05 28.35
N PRO A 131 -2.79 -20.09 29.16
CA PRO A 131 -3.62 -20.40 30.32
C PRO A 131 -3.37 -19.35 31.41
N GLY A 132 -4.13 -18.25 31.42
CA GLY A 132 -3.97 -17.24 32.47
C GLY A 132 -4.89 -16.02 32.46
N LEU A 133 -5.59 -15.69 31.37
CA LEU A 133 -6.51 -14.55 31.37
C LEU A 133 -7.95 -15.00 31.59
N LYS A 134 -8.45 -14.83 32.82
CA LYS A 134 -9.89 -14.98 33.11
C LYS A 134 -10.66 -13.99 32.22
N PRO A 135 -11.78 -14.38 31.60
CA PRO A 135 -12.65 -13.44 30.92
C PRO A 135 -13.23 -12.48 31.96
N GLN A 136 -12.92 -11.18 31.86
CA GLN A 136 -13.77 -10.16 32.47
C GLN A 136 -15.09 -10.18 31.70
N ARG A 137 -16.09 -10.87 32.26
CA ARG A 137 -17.49 -10.64 31.89
C ARG A 137 -17.89 -9.30 32.53
N SER A 138 -18.28 -8.34 31.71
CA SER A 138 -19.06 -7.16 32.13
C SER A 138 -20.48 -7.56 32.47
#